data_AF-A0A8T5R526-F1
#
_entry.id   AF-A0A8T5R526-F1
#
_cell.length_a   1.000
_cell.length_b   1.000
_cell.length_c   1.000
_cell.angle_alpha   90.00
_cell.angle_beta   90.00
_cell.angle_gamma   90.00
#
_symmetry.space_group_name_H-M   'P 1'
#
loop_
_entity.id
_entity.type
_entity.pdbx_description
1 polymer ?
#
loop_
_entity_poly.entity_id
_entity_poly.type
_entity_poly.pdbx_seq_one_letter_code
_entity_poly.pdbx_strand_id
1 'polypeptide(L)'
;MNRTVVNGLVPVVAYTAGQWFFILGLLTVGLALKVVILVWLYQDVRRRGREPLPWLIPALFVDLVVLVVWLIARPALETRTPRRPAAVHDRPVKGVAGPRPPIDPAARATSTFGPGAETPRTGTPEAPDERSVEAVAPEAAPGSEATKTARRRCPHCSTVFPFPADAASGTEIVCPDCGSKGRL
;
A
#
# COMPACT_ATOMS: atom_id res chain seq x y z
N MET A 1 -18.39 -1.66 42.11
CA MET A 1 -17.85 -1.61 40.74
C MET A 1 -16.55 -0.81 40.74
N ASN A 2 -15.45 -1.40 40.28
CA ASN A 2 -14.10 -0.80 40.33
C ASN A 2 -13.98 0.37 39.35
N ARG A 3 -13.74 1.59 39.86
CA ARG A 3 -13.50 2.81 39.05
C ARG A 3 -12.33 2.65 38.06
N THR A 4 -11.38 1.77 38.36
CA THR A 4 -10.25 1.43 37.48
C THR A 4 -10.68 0.75 36.18
N VAL A 5 -11.74 -0.06 36.21
CA VAL A 5 -12.26 -0.72 35.00
C VAL A 5 -12.98 0.30 34.10
N VAL A 6 -13.72 1.23 34.71
CA VAL A 6 -14.46 2.27 33.98
C VAL A 6 -13.50 3.22 33.26
N ASN A 7 -12.43 3.65 33.92
CA ASN A 7 -11.44 4.57 33.32
C ASN A 7 -10.66 3.95 32.15
N GLY A 8 -10.48 2.62 32.14
CA GLY A 8 -9.85 1.92 31.02
C GLY A 8 -10.77 1.74 29.80
N LEU A 9 -12.08 1.70 30.01
CA LEU A 9 -13.06 1.42 28.94
C LEU A 9 -13.39 2.65 28.08
N VAL A 10 -13.43 3.84 28.69
CA VAL A 10 -13.75 5.11 28.03
C VAL A 10 -12.88 5.39 26.79
N PRO A 11 -11.53 5.31 26.82
CA PRO A 11 -10.72 5.58 25.63
C PRO A 11 -10.92 4.55 24.51
N VAL A 12 -11.23 3.29 24.84
CA VAL A 12 -11.51 2.25 23.85
C VAL A 12 -12.82 2.53 23.11
N VAL A 13 -13.86 2.93 23.84
CA VAL A 13 -15.15 3.32 23.26
C VAL A 13 -15.00 4.59 22.42
N ALA A 14 -14.25 5.59 22.88
CA ALA A 14 -14.02 6.82 22.13
C ALA A 14 -13.26 6.55 20.82
N TYR A 15 -12.22 5.71 20.85
CA TYR A 15 -11.45 5.35 19.65
C TYR A 15 -12.30 4.59 18.63
N THR A 16 -13.06 3.59 19.08
CA THR A 16 -13.94 2.80 18.19
C THR A 16 -15.03 3.67 17.58
N ALA A 17 -15.68 4.54 18.37
CA ALA A 17 -16.66 5.49 17.86
C ALA A 17 -16.06 6.44 16.81
N GLY A 18 -14.88 7.02 17.10
CA GLY A 18 -14.18 7.90 16.16
C GLY A 18 -13.85 7.22 14.83
N GLN A 19 -13.39 5.96 14.88
CA GLN A 19 -13.11 5.17 13.69
C GLN A 19 -14.38 4.92 12.86
N TRP A 20 -15.51 4.59 13.50
CA TRP A 20 -16.78 4.43 12.80
C TRP A 20 -17.26 5.71 12.12
N PHE A 21 -17.17 6.86 12.79
CA PHE A 21 -17.51 8.15 12.19
C PHE A 21 -16.64 8.48 10.98
N PHE A 22 -15.34 8.17 11.04
CA PHE A 22 -14.45 8.35 9.90
C PHE A 22 -14.84 7.46 8.71
N ILE A 23 -15.12 6.19 8.97
CA ILE A 23 -15.58 5.24 7.93
C ILE A 23 -16.89 5.71 7.32
N LEU A 24 -17.86 6.10 8.15
CA LEU A 24 -19.15 6.63 7.69
C LEU A 24 -18.99 7.93 6.91
N GLY A 25 -18.09 8.83 7.35
CA GLY A 25 -17.77 10.07 6.65
C GLY A 25 -17.17 9.83 5.27
N LEU A 26 -16.22 8.89 5.16
CA LEU A 26 -15.67 8.51 3.85
C LEU A 26 -16.73 7.87 2.95
N LEU A 27 -17.60 7.04 3.51
CA LEU A 27 -18.69 6.41 2.77
C LEU A 27 -19.69 7.46 2.24
N THR A 28 -20.09 8.43 3.06
CA THR A 28 -21.02 9.49 2.64
C THR A 28 -20.39 10.41 1.60
N VAL A 29 -19.11 10.79 1.75
CA VAL A 29 -18.38 11.59 0.76
C VAL A 29 -18.25 10.84 -0.56
N GLY A 30 -17.87 9.56 -0.53
CA GLY A 30 -17.77 8.73 -1.73
C GLY A 30 -19.12 8.57 -2.44
N LEU A 31 -20.20 8.36 -1.68
CA LEU A 31 -21.55 8.27 -2.23
C LEU A 31 -22.00 9.61 -2.85
N ALA A 32 -21.74 10.73 -2.18
CA ALA A 32 -22.08 12.05 -2.69
C ALA A 32 -21.33 12.35 -4.00
N LEU A 33 -20.02 12.10 -4.04
CA LEU A 33 -19.21 12.27 -5.25
C LEU A 33 -19.74 11.42 -6.41
N LYS A 34 -20.12 10.16 -6.13
CA LYS A 34 -20.71 9.27 -7.11
C LYS A 34 -22.03 9.80 -7.67
N VAL A 35 -22.92 10.29 -6.81
CA VAL A 35 -24.19 10.92 -7.25
C VAL A 35 -23.91 12.14 -8.13
N VAL A 36 -22.93 12.98 -7.78
CA VAL A 36 -22.53 14.13 -8.60
C VAL A 36 -22.05 13.68 -9.98
N ILE A 37 -21.21 12.65 -10.08
CA ILE A 37 -20.75 12.09 -11.36
C ILE A 37 -21.93 11.54 -12.17
N LEU A 38 -22.86 10.82 -11.54
CA LEU A 38 -24.07 10.31 -12.18
C LEU A 38 -24.96 11.42 -12.74
N VAL A 39 -25.18 12.49 -11.96
CA VAL A 39 -25.94 13.66 -12.39
C VAL A 39 -25.23 14.38 -13.54
N TRP A 40 -23.90 14.53 -13.46
CA TRP A 40 -23.11 15.14 -14.51
C TRP A 40 -23.18 14.33 -15.81
N LEU A 41 -22.99 13.01 -15.74
CA LEU A 41 -23.10 12.10 -16.89
C LEU A 41 -24.51 12.15 -17.50
N TYR A 42 -25.55 12.14 -16.66
CA TYR A 42 -26.93 12.27 -17.10
C TYR A 42 -27.15 13.58 -17.86
N GLN A 43 -26.65 14.70 -17.34
CA GLN A 43 -26.74 16.00 -18.01
C GLN A 43 -25.95 16.03 -19.33
N ASP A 44 -24.75 15.46 -19.37
CA ASP A 44 -23.92 15.40 -20.57
C ASP A 44 -24.62 14.62 -21.69
N VAL A 45 -25.14 13.42 -21.39
CA VAL A 45 -25.84 12.60 -22.37
C VAL A 45 -27.13 13.28 -22.85
N ARG A 46 -27.85 13.94 -21.93
CA ARG A 46 -29.07 14.70 -22.27
C ARG A 46 -28.76 15.91 -23.16
N ARG A 47 -27.64 16.60 -22.92
CA ARG A 47 -27.17 17.71 -23.79
C ARG A 47 -26.84 17.23 -25.20
N ARG A 48 -26.40 15.98 -25.35
CA ARG A 48 -26.14 15.34 -26.65
C ARG A 48 -27.39 14.79 -27.33
N GLY A 49 -28.57 14.94 -26.73
CA GLY A 49 -29.84 14.47 -27.29
C GLY A 49 -29.99 12.94 -27.34
N ARG A 50 -29.19 12.21 -26.55
CA ARG A 50 -29.26 10.74 -26.46
C ARG A 50 -30.00 10.31 -25.20
N GLU A 51 -30.53 9.09 -25.20
CA GLU A 51 -31.15 8.52 -24.01
C GLU A 51 -30.07 8.21 -22.95
N PRO A 52 -30.20 8.73 -21.72
CA PRO A 52 -29.19 8.57 -20.67
C PRO A 52 -29.21 7.18 -20.02
N LEU A 53 -30.34 6.49 -20.08
CA LEU A 53 -30.54 5.19 -19.45
C LEU A 53 -29.49 4.13 -19.86
N PRO A 54 -29.24 3.87 -21.17
CA PRO A 54 -28.27 2.86 -21.58
C PRO A 54 -26.83 3.18 -21.16
N TRP A 55 -26.51 4.43 -20.83
CA TRP A 55 -25.18 4.83 -20.34
C TRP A 55 -25.04 4.69 -18.83
N LEU A 56 -26.14 4.83 -18.08
CA LEU A 56 -26.15 4.66 -16.62
C LEU A 56 -26.02 3.18 -16.21
N ILE A 57 -26.64 2.28 -16.97
CA ILE A 57 -26.65 0.84 -16.69
C ILE A 57 -25.24 0.24 -16.58
N PRO A 58 -24.32 0.43 -17.54
CA PRO A 58 -22.98 -0.12 -17.45
C PRO A 58 -22.17 0.50 -16.30
N ALA A 59 -22.35 1.80 -16.01
CA ALA A 59 -21.68 2.44 -14.88
C ALA A 59 -22.08 1.80 -13.54
N LEU A 60 -23.39 1.59 -13.33
CA LEU A 60 -23.89 0.88 -12.15
C LEU A 60 -23.46 -0.59 -12.12
N PHE A 61 -23.42 -1.24 -13.29
CA PHE A 61 -23.05 -2.64 -13.41
C PHE A 61 -21.57 -2.88 -13.05
N VAL A 62 -20.66 -2.05 -13.57
CA VAL A 62 -19.22 -2.15 -13.24
C VAL A 62 -19.01 -1.98 -11.74
N ASP A 63 -19.66 -1.00 -11.12
CA ASP A 63 -19.58 -0.80 -9.68
C ASP A 63 -20.13 -1.99 -8.88
N LEU A 64 -21.24 -2.58 -9.33
CA LEU A 64 -21.81 -3.78 -8.72
C LEU A 64 -20.85 -4.97 -8.85
N VAL A 65 -20.23 -5.16 -10.01
CA VAL A 65 -19.25 -6.24 -10.25
C VAL A 65 -18.02 -6.04 -9.37
N VAL A 66 -17.49 -4.82 -9.26
CA VAL A 66 -16.36 -4.52 -8.36
C VAL A 66 -16.74 -4.83 -6.91
N LEU A 67 -17.95 -4.47 -6.47
CA LEU A 67 -18.44 -4.80 -5.13
C LEU A 67 -18.54 -6.31 -4.90
N VAL A 68 -19.06 -7.06 -5.87
CA VAL A 68 -19.18 -8.53 -5.79
C VAL A 68 -17.80 -9.19 -5.77
N VAL A 69 -16.89 -8.78 -6.66
CA VAL A 69 -15.49 -9.28 -6.67
C VAL A 69 -14.81 -8.97 -5.35
N TRP A 70 -14.99 -7.76 -4.81
CA TRP A 70 -14.47 -7.42 -3.49
C TRP A 70 -15.07 -8.31 -2.41
N LEU A 71 -16.38 -8.61 -2.45
CA LEU A 71 -17.03 -9.49 -1.48
C LEU A 71 -16.50 -10.93 -1.54
N ILE A 72 -16.22 -11.44 -2.74
CA ILE A 72 -15.69 -12.79 -2.97
C ILE A 72 -14.20 -12.86 -2.63
N ALA A 73 -13.42 -11.88 -3.08
CA ALA A 73 -11.98 -11.81 -2.86
C ALA A 73 -11.64 -11.41 -1.43
N ARG A 74 -12.59 -10.86 -0.66
CA ARG A 74 -12.40 -10.59 0.76
C ARG A 74 -12.07 -11.92 1.43
N PRO A 75 -10.81 -12.15 1.85
CA PRO A 75 -10.51 -13.36 2.57
C PRO A 75 -11.41 -13.35 3.80
N ALA A 76 -12.23 -14.40 3.96
CA ALA A 76 -12.93 -14.61 5.21
C ALA A 76 -11.86 -14.48 6.28
N LEU A 77 -11.93 -13.41 7.10
CA LEU A 77 -10.93 -13.08 8.11
C LEU A 77 -10.85 -14.31 8.97
N GLU A 78 -9.87 -15.14 8.64
CA GLU A 78 -9.74 -16.47 9.16
C GLU A 78 -9.57 -16.21 10.63
N THR A 79 -10.51 -16.72 11.41
CA THR A 79 -10.47 -16.80 12.86
C THR A 79 -9.35 -17.77 13.26
N ARG A 80 -8.15 -17.62 12.68
CA ARG A 80 -6.90 -17.92 13.34
C ARG A 80 -6.76 -16.93 14.48
N THR A 81 -7.57 -17.16 15.51
CA THR A 81 -7.06 -16.98 16.86
C THR A 81 -5.71 -17.69 16.82
N PRO A 82 -4.58 -16.98 17.07
CA PRO A 82 -3.32 -17.67 17.22
C PRO A 82 -3.61 -18.74 18.25
N ARG A 83 -3.58 -20.00 17.82
CA ARG A 83 -3.64 -21.15 18.69
C ARG A 83 -2.38 -20.97 19.51
N ARG A 84 -2.50 -20.22 20.61
CA ARG A 84 -1.47 -20.07 21.63
C ARG A 84 -1.06 -21.52 21.85
N PRO A 85 0.16 -21.93 21.48
CA PRO A 85 0.58 -23.30 21.73
C PRO A 85 0.29 -23.51 23.21
N ALA A 86 -0.64 -24.43 23.48
CA ALA A 86 -1.12 -24.69 24.82
C ALA A 86 0.12 -24.79 25.69
N ALA A 87 0.18 -23.92 26.70
CA ALA A 87 1.34 -23.67 27.55
C ALA A 87 2.37 -24.79 27.46
N VAL A 88 3.43 -24.55 26.70
CA VAL A 88 4.68 -25.26 26.93
C VAL A 88 5.09 -24.84 28.35
N HIS A 89 4.62 -25.62 29.32
CA HIS A 89 5.17 -25.72 30.66
C HIS A 89 6.60 -26.27 30.51
N ASP A 90 7.48 -25.47 29.90
CA ASP A 90 8.91 -25.73 29.96
C ASP A 90 9.36 -25.37 31.36
N ARG A 91 9.45 -26.45 32.13
CA ARG A 91 10.47 -26.80 33.11
C ARG A 91 10.94 -25.67 34.06
N PRO A 92 10.91 -25.90 35.39
CA PRO A 92 11.74 -25.10 36.28
C PRO A 92 13.20 -25.25 35.84
N VAL A 93 13.80 -24.15 35.37
CA VAL A 93 15.25 -24.04 35.21
C VAL A 93 15.84 -24.11 36.62
N LYS A 94 16.11 -25.34 37.06
CA LYS A 94 16.77 -25.62 38.32
C LYS A 94 18.24 -25.25 38.16
N GLY A 95 18.59 -24.10 38.71
CA GLY A 95 19.94 -23.80 39.19
C GLY A 95 21.00 -23.55 38.12
N VAL A 96 21.26 -22.27 37.84
CA VAL A 96 22.63 -21.76 37.81
C VAL A 96 22.62 -20.41 38.52
N ALA A 97 22.78 -20.44 39.84
CA ALA A 97 23.19 -19.28 40.62
C ALA A 97 24.69 -19.07 40.37
N GLY A 98 25.02 -18.51 39.20
CA GLY A 98 26.36 -18.00 38.92
C GLY A 98 26.49 -16.58 39.50
N PRO A 99 27.66 -16.21 40.05
CA PRO A 99 27.91 -14.83 40.47
C PRO A 99 27.73 -13.89 39.28
N ARG A 100 26.90 -12.86 39.45
CA ARG A 100 26.78 -11.77 38.46
C ARG A 100 28.17 -11.15 38.27
N PRO A 101 28.67 -10.98 37.03
CA PRO A 101 29.87 -10.20 36.80
C PRO A 101 29.64 -8.75 37.27
N PRO A 102 30.67 -8.07 37.78
CA PRO A 102 30.59 -6.68 38.15
C PRO A 102 30.18 -5.86 36.93
N ILE A 103 29.11 -5.08 37.08
CA ILE A 103 28.69 -4.09 36.10
C ILE A 103 29.69 -2.94 36.21
N ASP A 104 30.61 -2.82 35.26
CA ASP A 104 31.49 -1.65 35.18
C ASP A 104 30.66 -0.40 34.84
N PRO A 105 30.56 0.60 35.74
CA PRO A 105 29.82 1.83 35.48
C PRO A 105 30.54 2.77 34.49
N ALA A 106 31.73 2.40 34.00
CA ALA A 106 32.58 3.25 33.18
C ALA A 106 32.27 3.23 31.67
N ALA A 107 31.43 2.31 31.17
CA ALA A 107 31.13 2.22 29.73
C ALA A 107 29.96 3.12 29.27
N ARG A 108 29.52 4.07 30.11
CA ARG A 108 28.41 4.99 29.80
C ARG A 108 28.89 6.42 29.50
N ALA A 109 29.81 6.53 28.55
CA ALA A 109 30.16 7.75 27.84
C ALA A 109 30.56 7.26 26.44
N THR A 110 30.01 7.67 25.31
CA THR A 110 29.70 9.02 24.87
C THR A 110 28.89 8.83 23.59
N SER A 111 27.63 9.24 23.56
CA SER A 111 26.88 9.44 22.31
C SER A 111 26.36 10.86 22.34
N THR A 112 27.28 11.77 22.05
CA THR A 112 27.01 13.17 21.80
C THR A 112 26.22 13.25 20.49
N PHE A 113 24.90 13.30 20.60
CA PHE A 113 24.04 13.72 19.51
C PHE A 113 24.28 15.22 19.29
N GLY A 114 25.01 15.57 18.24
CA GLY A 114 25.22 16.96 17.83
C GLY A 114 23.94 17.56 17.23
N PRO A 115 23.56 18.79 17.58
CA PRO A 115 22.51 19.53 16.87
C PRO A 115 23.11 20.06 15.56
N GLY A 116 22.87 19.32 14.47
CA GLY A 116 23.12 19.81 13.12
C GLY A 116 22.11 20.91 12.79
N ALA A 117 22.59 22.15 12.82
CA ALA A 117 21.92 23.31 12.28
C ALA A 117 21.99 23.29 10.75
N GLU A 118 20.83 23.25 10.08
CA GLU A 118 20.68 23.79 8.74
C GLU A 118 19.34 24.56 8.67
N THR A 119 19.47 25.88 8.58
CA THR A 119 18.42 26.79 8.10
C THR A 119 18.51 26.92 6.56
N PRO A 120 17.82 27.88 5.94
CA PRO A 120 16.58 27.73 5.20
C PRO A 120 16.80 27.71 3.67
N ARG A 121 15.93 27.03 2.92
CA ARG A 121 15.78 27.29 1.47
C ARG A 121 14.33 27.54 1.10
N THR A 122 14.04 28.84 1.03
CA THR A 122 13.10 29.49 0.12
C THR A 122 13.37 29.05 -1.32
N GLY A 123 12.31 28.75 -2.06
CA GLY A 123 12.40 28.45 -3.49
C GLY A 123 11.11 27.83 -3.98
N THR A 124 10.09 28.67 -4.20
CA THR A 124 8.93 28.37 -5.04
C THR A 124 9.39 28.36 -6.50
N PRO A 125 9.23 27.25 -7.25
CA PRO A 125 9.24 27.29 -8.70
C PRO A 125 7.80 27.38 -9.20
N GLU A 126 7.61 28.29 -10.14
CA GLU A 126 6.39 28.60 -10.85
C GLU A 126 5.71 27.38 -11.48
N ALA A 127 4.39 27.48 -11.59
CA ALA A 127 3.56 26.58 -12.37
C ALA A 127 3.96 26.59 -13.85
N PRO A 128 4.09 25.42 -14.51
CA PRO A 128 3.98 25.34 -15.94
C PRO A 128 2.51 25.15 -16.33
N ASP A 129 2.00 26.14 -17.06
CA ASP A 129 0.76 26.06 -17.81
C ASP A 129 0.76 24.90 -18.81
N GLU A 130 -0.43 24.32 -18.94
CA GLU A 130 -1.01 23.63 -20.09
C GLU A 130 -0.08 23.11 -21.19
N ARG A 131 0.03 21.77 -21.26
CA ARG A 131 -0.07 21.10 -22.55
C ARG A 131 -0.76 19.75 -22.41
N SER A 132 -2.00 19.75 -22.90
CA SER A 132 -2.79 18.58 -23.24
C SER A 132 -1.96 17.60 -24.06
N VAL A 133 -1.46 16.54 -23.43
CA VAL A 133 -1.02 15.35 -24.14
C VAL A 133 -2.24 14.44 -24.17
N GLU A 134 -2.89 14.44 -25.33
CA GLU A 134 -3.90 13.48 -25.69
C GLU A 134 -3.32 12.06 -25.49
N ALA A 135 -3.83 11.36 -24.49
CA ALA A 135 -3.49 9.96 -24.27
C ALA A 135 -4.10 9.16 -25.42
N VAL A 136 -3.33 8.96 -26.48
CA VAL A 136 -3.60 7.94 -27.49
C VAL A 136 -3.50 6.60 -26.77
N ALA A 137 -4.66 5.99 -26.53
CA ALA A 137 -4.74 4.62 -26.06
C ALA A 137 -4.01 3.72 -27.06
N PRO A 138 -3.06 2.87 -26.63
CA PRO A 138 -2.52 1.86 -27.50
C PRO A 138 -3.64 0.90 -27.89
N GLU A 139 -3.96 0.90 -29.18
CA GLU A 139 -4.83 -0.07 -29.81
C GLU A 139 -4.33 -1.46 -29.46
N ALA A 140 -5.16 -2.20 -28.70
CA ALA A 140 -4.83 -3.53 -28.25
C ALA A 140 -4.66 -4.44 -29.47
N ALA A 141 -3.42 -4.70 -29.86
CA ALA A 141 -3.10 -5.69 -30.86
C ALA A 141 -3.62 -7.06 -30.39
N PRO A 142 -4.56 -7.69 -31.09
CA PRO A 142 -5.01 -9.04 -30.76
C PRO A 142 -3.92 -10.01 -31.21
N GLY A 143 -3.21 -10.62 -30.25
CA GLY A 143 -2.28 -11.72 -30.53
C GLY A 143 -0.89 -11.63 -29.91
N SER A 144 -0.65 -10.81 -28.86
CA SER A 144 0.60 -10.91 -28.12
C SER A 144 0.59 -12.16 -27.24
N GLU A 145 1.24 -13.22 -27.71
CA GLU A 145 1.75 -14.27 -26.83
C GLU A 145 2.58 -13.58 -25.75
N ALA A 146 2.04 -13.53 -24.53
CA ALA A 146 2.69 -12.89 -23.40
C ALA A 146 4.03 -13.58 -23.15
N THR A 147 5.11 -13.02 -23.70
CA THR A 147 6.47 -13.50 -23.54
C THR A 147 6.76 -13.50 -22.06
N LYS A 148 7.00 -14.67 -21.48
CA LYS A 148 7.26 -14.81 -20.04
C LYS A 148 8.46 -13.93 -19.69
N THR A 149 8.25 -12.92 -18.87
CA THR A 149 9.32 -12.05 -18.37
C THR A 149 9.80 -12.57 -17.02
N ALA A 150 11.11 -12.83 -16.91
CA ALA A 150 11.79 -13.08 -15.64
C ALA A 150 12.24 -11.74 -15.04
N ARG A 151 12.38 -11.67 -13.71
CA ARG A 151 12.94 -10.48 -13.03
C ARG A 151 14.32 -10.81 -12.50
N ARG A 152 15.31 -9.96 -12.77
CA ARG A 152 16.67 -10.09 -12.18
C ARG A 152 17.05 -8.82 -11.43
N ARG A 153 17.88 -9.02 -10.39
CA ARG A 153 18.43 -7.94 -9.56
C ARG A 153 19.88 -7.67 -9.96
N CYS A 154 20.24 -6.42 -10.23
CA CYS A 154 21.61 -6.01 -10.51
C CYS A 154 22.50 -6.17 -9.27
N PRO A 155 23.70 -6.77 -9.36
CA PRO A 155 24.60 -6.92 -8.20
C PRO A 155 25.25 -5.59 -7.75
N HIS A 156 25.33 -4.59 -8.63
CA HIS A 156 25.97 -3.30 -8.31
C HIS A 156 25.00 -2.29 -7.66
N CYS A 157 23.82 -2.09 -8.24
CA CYS A 157 22.87 -1.06 -7.78
C CYS A 157 21.59 -1.61 -7.16
N SER A 158 21.41 -2.94 -7.10
CA SER A 158 20.22 -3.64 -6.58
C SER A 158 18.88 -3.38 -7.30
N THR A 159 18.89 -2.64 -8.42
CA THR A 159 17.70 -2.45 -9.27
C THR A 159 17.21 -3.79 -9.81
N VAL A 160 15.88 -3.98 -9.77
CA VAL A 160 15.19 -5.14 -10.35
C VAL A 160 14.56 -4.73 -11.68
N PHE A 161 14.90 -5.40 -12.77
CA PHE A 161 14.36 -5.11 -14.10
C PHE A 161 13.82 -6.37 -14.79
N PRO A 162 12.80 -6.23 -15.67
CA PRO A 162 12.25 -7.34 -16.44
C PRO A 162 13.23 -7.76 -17.54
N PHE A 163 13.28 -9.06 -17.80
CA PHE A 163 14.18 -9.65 -18.78
C PHE A 163 13.49 -10.85 -19.48
N PRO A 164 13.66 -11.04 -20.80
CA PRO A 164 13.06 -12.16 -21.53
C PRO A 164 13.51 -13.52 -20.97
N ALA A 165 12.58 -14.40 -20.60
CA ALA A 165 12.91 -15.70 -20.00
C ALA A 165 13.59 -16.67 -20.99
N ASP A 166 13.52 -16.37 -22.29
CA ASP A 166 14.02 -17.14 -23.42
C ASP A 166 15.40 -16.72 -23.92
N ALA A 167 16.07 -15.75 -23.28
CA ALA A 167 17.43 -15.41 -23.70
C ALA A 167 18.41 -16.56 -23.42
N ALA A 168 19.22 -16.86 -24.43
CA ALA A 168 20.25 -17.90 -24.33
C ALA A 168 21.29 -17.57 -23.24
N SER A 169 21.77 -18.61 -22.55
CA SER A 169 22.89 -18.51 -21.61
C SER A 169 24.09 -17.84 -22.31
N GLY A 170 24.68 -16.83 -21.67
CA GLY A 170 25.83 -16.11 -22.21
C GLY A 170 25.52 -14.80 -22.95
N THR A 171 24.26 -14.38 -23.10
CA THR A 171 23.95 -13.03 -23.60
C THR A 171 24.42 -11.96 -22.60
N GLU A 172 25.08 -10.92 -23.11
CA GLU A 172 25.51 -9.76 -22.32
C GLU A 172 24.30 -8.89 -21.98
N ILE A 173 24.12 -8.59 -20.68
CA ILE A 173 23.05 -7.72 -20.16
C ILE A 173 23.69 -6.46 -19.60
N VAL A 174 23.16 -5.30 -19.98
CA VAL A 174 23.56 -4.00 -19.44
C VAL A 174 22.47 -3.52 -18.48
N CYS A 175 22.83 -3.19 -17.25
CA CYS A 175 21.88 -2.62 -16.30
C CYS A 175 21.46 -1.21 -16.74
N PRO A 176 20.16 -0.89 -16.82
CA PRO A 176 19.69 0.41 -17.31
C PRO A 176 20.07 1.57 -16.38
N ASP A 177 20.22 1.33 -15.08
CA ASP A 177 20.47 2.40 -14.11
C ASP A 177 21.96 2.74 -13.95
N CYS A 178 22.83 1.73 -13.89
CA CYS A 178 24.25 1.92 -13.59
C CYS A 178 25.19 1.58 -14.76
N GLY A 179 24.68 1.07 -15.87
CA GLY A 179 25.48 0.69 -17.05
C GLY A 179 26.41 -0.51 -16.83
N SER A 180 26.36 -1.18 -15.68
CA SER A 180 27.17 -2.37 -15.43
C SER A 180 26.79 -3.52 -16.38
N LYS A 181 27.80 -4.22 -16.89
CA LYS A 181 27.67 -5.35 -17.81
C LYS A 181 27.75 -6.67 -17.03
N GLY A 182 26.83 -7.59 -17.32
CA GLY A 182 26.83 -8.96 -16.80
C GLY A 182 26.52 -9.98 -17.89
N ARG A 183 26.74 -11.27 -17.63
CA ARG A 183 26.28 -12.36 -18.51
C ARG A 183 25.26 -13.23 -17.78
N LEU A 184 24.31 -13.77 -18.55
CA LEU A 184 23.38 -14.80 -18.09
C LEU A 184 24.06 -16.15 -17.89
#